data_AF-A0A3S3C764-F1
#
_entry.id   AF-A0A3S3C764-F1
#
_cell.length_a   1.000
_cell.length_b   1.000
_cell.length_c   1.000
_cell.angle_alpha   90.00
_cell.angle_beta   90.00
_cell.angle_gamma   90.00
#
_symmetry.space_group_name_H-M   'P 1'
#
loop_
_entity.id
_entity.type
_entity.pdbx_description
1 polymer ?
#
loop_
_entity_poly.entity_id
_entity_poly.type
_entity_poly.pdbx_seq_one_letter_code
_entity_poly.pdbx_strand_id
1 'polypeptide(L)' 'MAAAKLDPIDLKILDAIQRDGRITKLALADKVGLSPTPCWMRL' A
#
# COMPACT_ATOMS: atom_id res chain seq x y z
N MET A 1 15.56 -14.34 -10.69
CA MET A 1 14.30 -13.58 -10.46
C MET A 1 14.67 -12.12 -10.25
N ALA A 2 14.12 -11.21 -11.06
CA ALA A 2 14.34 -9.78 -10.83
C ALA A 2 13.50 -9.36 -9.61
N ALA A 3 14.15 -8.95 -8.53
CA ALA A 3 13.46 -8.32 -7.42
C ALA A 3 12.85 -7.02 -7.95
N ALA A 4 11.51 -6.96 -8.04
CA ALA A 4 10.83 -5.70 -8.30
C ALA A 4 11.28 -4.70 -7.24
N LYS A 5 11.84 -3.57 -7.67
CA LYS A 5 12.38 -2.57 -6.76
C LYS A 5 11.19 -1.89 -6.06
N LEU A 6 10.89 -2.32 -4.84
CA LEU A 6 9.87 -1.72 -4.00
C LEU A 6 10.25 -0.27 -3.73
N ASP A 7 9.31 0.64 -3.96
CA ASP A 7 9.49 2.04 -3.62
C ASP A 7 9.02 2.31 -2.17
N PRO A 8 9.27 3.51 -1.62
CA PRO A 8 8.88 3.82 -0.24
C PRO A 8 7.36 3.76 0.01
N ILE A 9 6.53 3.94 -1.01
CA ILE A 9 5.07 3.83 -0.87
C ILE A 9 4.68 2.36 -0.76
N ASP A 10 5.29 1.49 -1.56
CA ASP A 10 5.03 0.06 -1.49
C ASP A 10 5.39 -0.49 -0.09
N LEU A 11 6.50 -0.03 0.49
CA LEU A 11 6.87 -0.39 1.86
C LEU A 11 5.84 0.08 2.89
N LYS A 12 5.25 1.27 2.73
CA LYS A 12 4.18 1.76 3.62
C LYS A 12 2.88 0.96 3.46
N ILE A 13 2.55 0.56 2.23
CA ILE A 13 1.39 -0.30 1.94
C ILE A 13 1.58 -1.66 2.65
N LEU A 14 2.75 -2.27 2.49
CA LEU A 14 3.08 -3.54 3.14
C LEU A 14 3.03 -3.43 4.66
N ASP A 15 3.65 -2.41 5.26
CA ASP A 15 3.60 -2.17 6.71
C ASP A 15 2.16 -1.97 7.21
N ALA A 16 1.33 -1.21 6.48
CA ALA A 16 -0.05 -0.97 6.86
C ALA A 16 -0.89 -2.25 6.83
N ILE A 17 -0.76 -3.07 5.78
CA ILE A 17 -1.51 -4.33 5.63
C ILE A 17 -1.01 -5.40 6.60
N GLN A 18 0.30 -5.49 6.84
CA GLN A 18 0.85 -6.42 7.81
C GLN A 18 0.37 -6.12 9.24
N ARG A 19 0.18 -4.84 9.58
CA ARG A 19 -0.37 -4.43 10.87
C ARG A 19 -1.89 -4.64 10.97
N ASP A 20 -2.61 -4.38 9.89
CA ASP A 20 -4.06 -4.55 9.82
C ASP A 20 -4.48 -5.11 8.45
N GLY A 21 -4.60 -6.44 8.37
CA GLY A 21 -5.02 -7.12 7.16
C GLY A 21 -6.49 -6.90 6.79
N ARG A 22 -7.28 -6.22 7.63
CA ARG A 22 -8.67 -5.86 7.36
C ARG A 22 -8.85 -4.38 7.02
N ILE A 23 -7.75 -3.63 6.88
CA ILE A 23 -7.80 -2.22 6.52
C ILE A 23 -8.57 -2.01 5.21
N THR A 24 -9.47 -1.03 5.21
CA THR A 24 -10.25 -0.72 4.00
C THR A 24 -9.38 -0.02 2.96
N LYS A 25 -9.74 -0.15 1.68
CA LYS A 25 -8.99 0.50 0.58
C LYS A 25 -8.88 2.02 0.76
N LEU A 26 -9.94 2.65 1.25
CA LEU A 26 -9.98 4.08 1.51
C LEU A 26 -9.03 4.44 2.65
N ALA A 27 -9.11 3.75 3.78
CA ALA A 27 -8.24 4.00 4.93
C ALA A 27 -6.76 3.72 4.63
N LEU A 28 -6.47 2.69 3.82
CA LEU A 28 -5.11 2.40 3.35
C LEU A 28 -4.58 3.56 2.50
N ALA A 29 -5.36 4.02 1.53
CA ALA A 29 -4.99 5.11 0.63
C ALA A 29 -4.72 6.41 1.41
N ASP A 30 -5.60 6.77 2.34
CA ASP A 30 -5.42 7.92 3.24
C ASP A 30 -4.13 7.79 4.07
N LYS A 31 -3.87 6.59 4.62
CA LYS A 31 -2.69 6.30 5.45
C LYS A 31 -1.38 6.40 4.68
N VAL A 32 -1.36 6.05 3.39
CA VAL A 32 -0.16 6.12 2.54
C VAL A 32 -0.05 7.41 1.73
N GLY A 33 -1.05 8.30 1.81
CA GLY A 33 -1.07 9.59 1.12
C GLY A 33 -1.37 9.48 -0.37
N LEU A 34 -2.17 8.50 -0.78
CA LEU A 34 -2.60 8.27 -2.16
C LEU A 34 -4.12 8.38 -2.27
N SER A 35 -4.63 8.60 -3.48
CA SER A 35 -6.03 8.34 -3.75
C SER A 35 -6.30 6.82 -3.86
N PRO A 36 -7.56 6.36 -3.68
CA PRO A 36 -7.86 4.92 -3.63
C PRO A 36 -7.43 4.15 -4.89
N THR A 37 -7.57 4.74 -6.07
CA THR A 37 -7.23 4.12 -7.36
C THR A 37 -5.72 3.79 -7.50
N PRO A 38 -4.78 4.75 -7.40
CA PRO A 38 -3.35 4.46 -7.47
C PRO A 38 -2.84 3.62 -6.29
N CYS A 39 -3.45 3.72 -5.11
CA CYS A 39 -3.13 2.83 -4.00
C CYS A 39 -3.45 1.37 -4.34
N TRP A 40 -4.56 1.13 -5.02
CA TRP A 40 -4.98 -0.22 -5.40
C TRP A 40 -4.16 -0.81 -6.56
N MET A 41 -3.64 0.01 -7.47
CA MET A 41 -2.75 -0.46 -8.55
C MET A 41 -1.40 -0.99 -8.05
N ARG A 42 -1.04 -0.69 -6.80
CA ARG A 42 0.22 -1.10 -6.15
C ARG A 42 0.09 -2.35 -5.27
N LEU A 43 -1.14 -2.82 -5.05
CA LEU A 43 -1.49 -3.97 -4.22
C LEU A 43 -1.55 -5.24 -5.07
#